data_AF-A0A933HZH5-F1
#
_entry.id   AF-A0A933HZH5-F1
#
_cell.length_a   1.000
_cell.length_b   1.000
_cell.length_c   1.000
_cell.angle_alpha   90.00
_cell.angle_beta   90.00
_cell.angle_gamma   90.00
#
_symmetry.space_group_name_H-M   'P 1'
#
loop_
_entity.id
_entity.type
_entity.pdbx_description
1 polymer ?
#
loop_
_entity_poly.entity_id
_entity_poly.type
_entity_poly.pdbx_seq_one_letter_code
_entity_poly.pdbx_strand_id
1 'polypeptide(L)'
;MNSNSINLIAQLKNAIRTYGPVKIRDYEDSIGGHFVAIDLAGQARWLDRIPELQPHEVYLIRKILKVTPDVQVVVREEGKTPDLVVAGDMTEIKSDFKGLPSAHLLDKANQQVREFAQRHMLEGGNLAMDLVNEPSVETQRVLEAVNNWAQAARRVDLGRIMMFAGDDVKHFALGSDGVFRLAEEASPGLVVDAGVEVRRAQMLAKKGMLGKAHDVLKRVMPDQAELAVDPYAPATQARESLEAERALLKIKKLARTQPAKARETWRRFRKNHSEEVVLKISAEVDNALGVVSVPRSASISLPADPGGLAREVSEPAKILRDHGVRATVTVYGSARILPQHVALKRYKKAAALWGENPAAEEGKAAMETARRDLENSRWYEEARRFGRLVAKGSGGTLAVVTGGGPGIMEAANRGAFEAGGPSVGYNIALPKEQGLNPYVTPGLSFEFGNFSTRKMNLRHGAAAYVFFPGGFGTMDELFETLTLMQTGKIARVPIVLVGEKAYWQKVVGFQAFADMGLIAQADLGIFRFAETAEAAWDFVSETLTAASPSFQTVQSF
;
A
#
# COMPACT_ATOMS: atom_id res chain seq x y z
N MET A 1 -18.93 34.28 -23.09
CA MET A 1 -18.24 33.03 -23.46
C MET A 1 -18.38 32.82 -24.96
N ASN A 2 -17.26 32.81 -25.70
CA ASN A 2 -17.25 32.65 -27.16
C ASN A 2 -17.69 31.23 -27.57
N SER A 3 -18.39 31.10 -28.69
CA SER A 3 -19.01 29.85 -29.18
C SER A 3 -18.01 28.70 -29.44
N ASN A 4 -16.73 29.01 -29.65
CA ASN A 4 -15.67 28.01 -29.86
C ASN A 4 -15.35 27.19 -28.60
N SER A 5 -15.35 27.82 -27.43
CA SER A 5 -14.99 27.17 -26.16
C SER A 5 -15.99 26.10 -25.73
N ILE A 6 -17.29 26.37 -25.94
CA ILE A 6 -18.37 25.44 -25.60
C ILE A 6 -18.30 24.19 -26.48
N ASN A 7 -17.99 24.36 -27.77
CA ASN A 7 -17.84 23.24 -28.70
C ASN A 7 -16.59 22.40 -28.39
N LEU A 8 -15.47 23.02 -28.04
CA LEU A 8 -14.24 22.31 -27.67
C LEU A 8 -14.42 21.48 -26.39
N ILE A 9 -15.03 22.07 -25.36
CA ILE A 9 -15.35 21.39 -24.10
C ILE A 9 -16.36 20.25 -24.34
N ALA A 10 -17.35 20.45 -25.22
CA ALA A 10 -18.29 19.40 -25.57
C ALA A 10 -17.61 18.25 -26.33
N GLN A 11 -16.68 18.55 -27.25
CA GLN A 11 -15.90 17.54 -27.98
C GLN A 11 -14.98 16.75 -27.06
N LEU A 12 -14.28 17.41 -26.13
CA LEU A 12 -13.43 16.76 -25.13
C LEU A 12 -14.25 15.88 -24.18
N LYS A 13 -15.40 16.37 -23.69
CA LYS A 13 -16.32 15.57 -22.87
C LYS A 13 -16.86 14.35 -23.61
N ASN A 14 -17.09 14.45 -24.93
CA ASN A 14 -17.56 13.34 -25.74
C ASN A 14 -16.43 12.32 -26.03
N ALA A 15 -15.19 12.79 -26.23
CA ALA A 15 -14.01 11.95 -26.35
C ALA A 15 -13.73 11.17 -25.04
N ILE A 16 -13.86 11.81 -23.88
CA ILE A 16 -13.68 11.17 -22.55
C ILE A 16 -14.68 10.03 -22.35
N ARG A 17 -15.93 10.21 -22.79
CA ARG A 17 -16.97 9.17 -22.73
C ARG A 17 -16.67 7.96 -23.63
N THR A 18 -15.91 8.16 -24.70
CA THR A 18 -15.68 7.12 -25.72
C THR A 18 -14.40 6.32 -25.45
N TYR A 19 -13.36 6.93 -24.88
CA TYR A 19 -12.01 6.33 -24.78
C TYR A 19 -11.53 6.01 -23.35
N GLY A 20 -12.35 6.31 -22.33
CA GLY A 20 -12.04 6.04 -20.92
C GLY A 20 -11.62 7.29 -20.13
N PRO A 21 -11.57 7.21 -18.78
CA PRO A 21 -11.32 8.37 -17.94
C PRO A 21 -9.89 8.89 -18.13
N VAL A 22 -9.75 10.19 -18.38
CA VAL A 22 -8.48 10.93 -18.32
C VAL A 22 -8.48 11.76 -17.06
N LYS A 23 -7.32 11.86 -16.39
CA LYS A 23 -7.18 12.76 -15.25
C LYS A 23 -7.13 14.19 -15.78
N ILE A 24 -8.09 14.98 -15.33
CA ILE A 24 -8.13 16.42 -15.57
C ILE A 24 -7.61 17.08 -14.29
N ARG A 25 -6.72 18.06 -14.44
CA ARG A 25 -6.21 18.86 -13.33
C ARG A 25 -6.66 20.30 -13.52
N ASP A 26 -7.29 20.83 -12.49
CA ASP A 26 -7.65 22.24 -12.42
C ASP A 26 -6.47 23.01 -11.82
N TYR A 27 -6.11 24.10 -12.48
CA TYR A 27 -5.09 25.03 -12.06
C TYR A 27 -5.72 26.40 -11.84
N GLU A 28 -5.22 27.08 -10.82
CA GLU A 28 -5.55 28.45 -10.53
C GLU A 28 -4.25 29.23 -10.61
N ASP A 29 -4.18 30.20 -11.51
CA ASP A 29 -3.03 31.09 -11.55
C ASP A 29 -3.07 32.06 -10.37
N SER A 30 -1.94 32.70 -10.12
CA SER A 30 -1.76 33.61 -8.98
C SER A 30 -2.59 34.90 -9.05
N ILE A 31 -3.38 35.11 -10.11
CA ILE A 31 -4.33 36.23 -10.24
C ILE A 31 -5.80 35.77 -10.22
N GLY A 32 -6.07 34.49 -9.91
CA GLY A 32 -7.42 33.92 -9.80
C GLY A 32 -8.01 33.45 -11.13
N GLY A 33 -7.20 33.31 -12.17
CA GLY A 33 -7.57 32.71 -13.45
C GLY A 33 -7.56 31.20 -13.37
N HIS A 34 -8.67 30.56 -13.72
CA HIS A 34 -8.78 29.10 -13.72
C HIS A 34 -8.51 28.53 -15.11
N PHE A 35 -7.66 27.51 -15.18
CA PHE A 35 -7.44 26.74 -16.41
C PHE A 35 -7.32 25.25 -16.11
N VAL A 36 -7.52 24.44 -17.15
CA VAL A 36 -7.67 23.00 -17.02
C VAL A 36 -6.57 22.32 -17.84
N ALA A 37 -5.88 21.35 -17.27
CA ALA A 37 -4.91 20.53 -17.99
C ALA A 37 -5.34 19.06 -18.05
N ILE A 38 -4.98 18.43 -19.14
CA ILE A 38 -5.19 17.00 -19.37
C ILE A 38 -3.87 16.29 -19.07
N ASP A 39 -3.91 15.37 -18.11
CA ASP A 39 -2.77 14.53 -17.75
C ASP A 39 -2.61 13.43 -18.81
N LEU A 40 -1.51 13.50 -19.57
CA LEU A 40 -1.23 12.56 -20.65
C LEU A 40 -0.29 11.42 -20.24
N ALA A 41 0.03 11.29 -18.94
CA ALA A 41 0.90 10.25 -18.43
C ALA A 41 0.38 8.85 -18.82
N GLY A 42 1.14 8.15 -19.65
CA GLY A 42 0.76 6.83 -20.19
C GLY A 42 -0.39 6.83 -21.20
N GLN A 43 -0.85 8.00 -21.66
CA GLN A 43 -2.03 8.17 -22.51
C GLN A 43 -1.75 8.94 -23.82
N ALA A 44 -0.54 8.83 -24.38
CA ALA A 44 -0.08 9.54 -25.61
C ALA A 44 -1.00 9.45 -26.84
N ARG A 45 -1.88 8.44 -26.90
CA ARG A 45 -2.95 8.28 -27.92
C ARG A 45 -3.97 9.42 -27.93
N TRP A 46 -4.05 10.23 -26.88
CA TRP A 46 -4.94 11.38 -26.78
C TRP A 46 -4.47 12.60 -27.60
N LEU A 47 -3.17 12.71 -27.88
CA LEU A 47 -2.59 13.87 -28.57
C LEU A 47 -3.19 14.08 -29.98
N ASP A 48 -3.52 13.00 -30.69
CA ASP A 48 -4.10 13.07 -32.04
C ASP A 48 -5.55 13.60 -32.04
N ARG A 49 -6.12 13.84 -30.87
CA ARG A 49 -7.53 14.18 -30.67
C ARG A 49 -7.74 15.50 -29.93
N ILE A 50 -6.66 16.19 -29.54
CA ILE A 50 -6.72 17.55 -28.99
C ILE A 50 -6.85 18.51 -30.18
N PRO A 51 -7.97 19.24 -30.31
CA PRO A 51 -8.14 20.22 -31.39
C PRO A 51 -7.09 21.33 -31.28
N GLU A 52 -6.70 21.90 -32.41
CA GLU A 52 -5.73 23.02 -32.53
C GLU A 52 -4.24 22.66 -32.47
N LEU A 53 -3.84 21.49 -31.95
CA LEU A 53 -2.46 21.02 -32.04
C LEU A 53 -2.06 20.70 -33.49
N GLN A 54 -0.93 21.23 -33.93
CA GLN A 54 -0.38 20.93 -35.25
C GLN A 54 0.34 19.57 -35.25
N PRO A 55 0.38 18.86 -36.40
CA PRO A 55 1.01 17.53 -36.49
C PRO A 55 2.46 17.47 -35.98
N HIS A 56 3.22 18.54 -36.19
CA HIS A 56 4.60 18.65 -35.73
C HIS A 56 4.73 18.84 -34.20
N GLU A 57 3.77 19.52 -33.56
CA GLU A 57 3.71 19.67 -32.10
C GLU A 57 3.35 18.34 -31.45
N VAL A 58 2.36 17.62 -32.01
CA VAL A 58 1.99 16.27 -31.58
C VAL A 58 3.18 15.33 -31.64
N TYR A 59 3.98 15.41 -32.72
CA TYR A 59 5.16 14.58 -32.89
C TYR A 59 6.23 14.87 -31.82
N LEU A 60 6.52 16.14 -31.54
CA LEU A 60 7.50 16.52 -30.54
C LEU A 60 7.01 16.22 -29.10
N ILE A 61 5.74 16.44 -28.78
CA ILE A 61 5.17 16.07 -27.48
C ILE A 61 5.23 14.55 -27.26
N ARG A 62 5.05 13.73 -28.32
CA ARG A 62 5.28 12.28 -28.26
C ARG A 62 6.73 11.93 -27.98
N LYS A 63 7.69 12.65 -28.56
CA LYS A 63 9.12 12.47 -28.24
C LYS A 63 9.41 12.82 -26.78
N ILE A 64 8.86 13.92 -26.27
CA ILE A 64 9.01 14.32 -24.87
C ILE A 64 8.41 13.24 -23.93
N LEU A 65 7.20 12.74 -24.21
CA LEU A 65 6.55 11.68 -23.43
C LEU A 65 7.33 10.36 -23.35
N LYS A 66 8.20 10.07 -24.31
CA LYS A 66 9.07 8.87 -24.28
C LYS A 66 10.18 9.00 -23.24
N VAL A 67 10.60 10.23 -22.94
CA VAL A 67 11.76 10.53 -22.09
C VAL A 67 11.31 11.00 -20.71
N THR A 68 10.24 11.78 -20.66
CA THR A 68 9.63 12.33 -19.43
C THR A 68 8.16 11.91 -19.41
N PRO A 69 7.77 10.91 -18.60
CA PRO A 69 6.39 10.41 -18.58
C PRO A 69 5.38 11.34 -17.89
N ASP A 70 5.82 12.40 -17.20
CA ASP A 70 4.98 13.39 -16.50
C ASP A 70 4.69 14.64 -17.35
N VAL A 71 4.20 14.45 -18.58
CA VAL A 71 3.80 15.56 -19.48
C VAL A 71 2.31 15.83 -19.36
N GLN A 72 1.94 17.10 -19.18
CA GLN A 72 0.55 17.56 -19.15
C GLN A 72 0.30 18.57 -20.26
N VAL A 73 -0.84 18.45 -20.94
CA VAL A 73 -1.22 19.40 -21.99
C VAL A 73 -2.32 20.28 -21.45
N VAL A 74 -2.10 21.59 -21.40
CA VAL A 74 -3.07 22.55 -20.88
C VAL A 74 -4.07 22.88 -21.98
N VAL A 75 -5.36 22.80 -21.66
CA VAL A 75 -6.45 23.19 -22.56
C VAL A 75 -7.21 24.34 -21.91
N ARG A 76 -7.06 25.55 -22.44
CA ARG A 76 -7.77 26.73 -21.92
C ARG A 76 -9.24 26.75 -22.35
N GLU A 77 -10.09 27.38 -21.53
CA GLU A 77 -11.49 27.65 -21.87
C GLU A 77 -11.69 28.89 -22.77
N GLU A 78 -10.62 29.60 -23.18
CA GLU A 78 -10.74 30.89 -23.87
C GLU A 78 -9.96 30.97 -25.20
N GLY A 79 -10.53 30.43 -26.28
CA GLY A 79 -10.33 30.86 -27.69
C GLY A 79 -8.91 31.20 -28.19
N LYS A 80 -7.86 30.71 -27.54
CA LYS A 80 -6.44 30.93 -27.84
C LYS A 80 -5.74 29.59 -27.77
N THR A 81 -4.70 29.44 -28.59
CA THR A 81 -3.88 28.24 -28.77
C THR A 81 -3.48 27.63 -27.43
N PRO A 82 -3.57 26.31 -27.24
CA PRO A 82 -3.25 25.65 -25.97
C PRO A 82 -1.77 25.81 -25.60
N ASP A 83 -1.48 26.05 -24.32
CA ASP A 83 -0.13 26.12 -23.76
C ASP A 83 0.34 24.75 -23.23
N LEU A 84 1.66 24.52 -23.10
CA LEU A 84 2.22 23.22 -22.75
C LEU A 84 3.01 23.27 -21.44
N VAL A 85 2.71 22.32 -20.52
CA VAL A 85 3.37 22.20 -19.21
C VAL A 85 4.03 20.83 -19.09
N VAL A 86 5.35 20.80 -19.05
CA VAL A 86 6.13 19.56 -18.97
C VAL A 86 6.84 19.50 -17.62
N ALA A 87 6.59 18.43 -16.84
CA ALA A 87 7.21 18.22 -15.52
C ALA A 87 6.96 19.36 -14.50
N GLY A 88 5.78 19.99 -14.55
CA GLY A 88 5.40 21.08 -13.64
C GLY A 88 5.95 22.46 -14.03
N ASP A 89 6.80 22.54 -15.05
CA ASP A 89 7.38 23.77 -15.57
C ASP A 89 6.86 24.02 -17.00
N MET A 90 6.63 25.29 -17.35
CA MET A 90 6.08 25.62 -18.67
C MET A 90 7.14 25.50 -19.76
N THR A 91 6.75 24.95 -20.92
CA THR A 91 7.71 24.61 -21.97
C THR A 91 7.27 25.16 -23.32
N GLU A 92 8.07 26.07 -23.89
CA GLU A 92 7.94 26.49 -25.29
C GLU A 92 8.47 25.38 -26.20
N ILE A 93 7.77 25.09 -27.29
CA ILE A 93 8.13 23.99 -28.21
C ILE A 93 8.48 24.56 -29.60
N LYS A 94 9.64 24.16 -30.14
CA LYS A 94 10.02 24.42 -31.54
C LYS A 94 10.29 23.09 -32.26
N SER A 95 9.38 22.68 -33.12
CA SER A 95 9.49 21.48 -33.96
C SER A 95 9.96 21.82 -35.38
N ASP A 96 10.35 20.80 -36.14
CA ASP A 96 10.81 20.92 -37.55
C ASP A 96 12.01 21.85 -37.75
N PHE A 97 12.80 22.05 -36.69
CA PHE A 97 13.98 22.90 -36.74
C PHE A 97 15.16 22.14 -37.35
N LYS A 98 15.92 22.77 -38.26
CA LYS A 98 17.06 22.15 -38.94
C LYS A 98 18.36 22.78 -38.47
N GLY A 99 19.28 21.98 -37.96
CA GLY A 99 20.62 22.42 -37.57
C GLY A 99 20.70 23.07 -36.18
N LEU A 100 21.74 23.87 -35.93
CA LEU A 100 21.98 24.48 -34.62
C LEU A 100 21.05 25.66 -34.33
N PRO A 101 20.63 25.86 -33.06
CA PRO A 101 19.76 26.98 -32.69
C PRO A 101 20.44 28.31 -33.01
N SER A 102 19.73 29.20 -33.70
CA SER A 102 20.22 30.54 -34.00
C SER A 102 19.87 31.52 -32.87
N ALA A 103 20.68 32.56 -32.69
CA ALA A 103 20.45 33.60 -31.68
C ALA A 103 19.04 34.21 -31.77
N HIS A 104 18.59 34.52 -33.00
CA HIS A 104 17.25 35.07 -33.23
C HIS A 104 16.12 34.14 -32.77
N LEU A 105 16.28 32.82 -32.95
CA LEU A 105 15.27 31.86 -32.54
C LEU A 105 15.23 31.69 -31.02
N LEU A 106 16.40 31.66 -30.38
CA LEU A 106 16.52 31.62 -28.92
C LEU A 106 15.97 32.90 -28.28
N ASP A 107 16.22 34.07 -28.88
CA ASP A 107 15.61 35.34 -28.44
C ASP A 107 14.10 35.30 -28.52
N LYS A 108 13.55 34.80 -29.63
CA LYS A 108 12.09 34.67 -29.81
C LYS A 108 11.49 33.72 -28.77
N ALA A 109 12.12 32.57 -28.53
CA ALA A 109 11.66 31.62 -27.52
C ALA A 109 11.74 32.20 -26.11
N ASN A 110 12.86 32.87 -25.77
CA ASN A 110 13.06 33.53 -24.49
C ASN A 110 12.05 34.67 -24.26
N GLN A 111 11.74 35.45 -25.31
CA GLN A 111 10.69 36.48 -25.25
C GLN A 111 9.31 35.86 -24.99
N GLN A 112 8.95 34.77 -25.68
CA GLN A 112 7.68 34.10 -25.49
C GLN A 112 7.53 33.54 -24.07
N VAL A 113 8.59 32.91 -23.55
CA VAL A 113 8.66 32.41 -22.16
C VAL A 113 8.61 33.56 -21.14
N ARG A 114 9.21 34.71 -21.44
CA ARG A 114 9.12 35.91 -20.59
C ARG A 114 7.72 36.50 -20.58
N GLU A 115 7.08 36.69 -21.74
CA GLU A 115 5.76 37.31 -21.85
C GLU A 115 4.66 36.47 -21.19
N PHE A 116 4.55 35.20 -21.60
CA PHE A 116 4.82 34.10 -20.68
C PHE A 116 4.65 34.31 -19.17
N ALA A 117 5.78 34.07 -18.52
CA ALA A 117 5.99 34.12 -17.09
C ALA A 117 5.50 35.44 -16.48
N GLN A 118 5.63 36.58 -17.18
CA GLN A 118 5.09 37.86 -16.72
C GLN A 118 3.56 37.88 -16.62
N ARG A 119 2.86 37.32 -17.61
CA ARG A 119 1.38 37.22 -17.58
C ARG A 119 0.88 36.37 -16.42
N HIS A 120 1.70 35.44 -15.92
CA HIS A 120 1.32 34.47 -14.90
C HIS A 120 2.18 34.52 -13.62
N MET A 121 2.99 35.58 -13.46
CA MET A 121 3.93 35.81 -12.33
C MET A 121 4.82 34.61 -11.97
N LEU A 122 5.41 33.94 -12.97
CA LEU A 122 6.34 32.82 -12.79
C LEU A 122 7.81 33.28 -12.88
N GLU A 123 8.73 32.50 -12.30
CA GLU A 123 10.16 32.85 -12.20
C GLU A 123 10.99 32.51 -13.45
N GLY A 124 10.50 31.65 -14.35
CA GLY A 124 11.21 31.25 -15.58
C GLY A 124 10.49 30.14 -16.36
N GLY A 125 11.12 29.60 -17.41
CA GLY A 125 10.54 28.50 -18.21
C GLY A 125 11.54 27.63 -18.97
N ASN A 126 11.01 26.62 -19.68
CA ASN A 126 11.78 25.62 -20.42
C ASN A 126 11.59 25.79 -21.94
N LEU A 127 12.55 25.29 -22.71
CA LEU A 127 12.48 25.20 -24.17
C LEU A 127 12.72 23.75 -24.62
N ALA A 128 11.86 23.22 -25.48
CA ALA A 128 12.06 21.95 -26.16
C ALA A 128 12.20 22.15 -27.67
N MET A 129 13.26 21.61 -28.27
CA MET A 129 13.56 21.75 -29.70
C MET A 129 13.82 20.40 -30.37
N ASP A 130 13.27 20.21 -31.58
CA ASP A 130 13.55 19.02 -32.42
C ASP A 130 14.41 19.39 -33.63
N LEU A 131 15.60 18.81 -33.69
CA LEU A 131 16.57 18.89 -34.78
C LEU A 131 16.22 17.84 -35.84
N VAL A 132 15.34 18.22 -36.76
CA VAL A 132 14.77 17.30 -37.74
C VAL A 132 15.80 16.95 -38.82
N ASN A 133 15.91 15.64 -39.10
CA ASN A 133 16.89 14.99 -39.96
C ASN A 133 18.31 14.89 -39.40
N GLU A 134 18.54 15.32 -38.14
CA GLU A 134 19.80 15.04 -37.45
C GLU A 134 19.72 13.68 -36.75
N PRO A 135 20.75 12.80 -36.88
CA PRO A 135 20.73 11.48 -36.26
C PRO A 135 21.05 11.49 -34.76
N SER A 136 21.69 12.55 -34.26
CA SER A 136 22.09 12.69 -32.84
C SER A 136 22.35 14.15 -32.48
N VAL A 137 22.34 14.48 -31.18
CA VAL A 137 22.62 15.84 -30.70
C VAL A 137 24.12 16.00 -30.45
N GLU A 138 24.81 16.76 -31.31
CA GLU A 138 26.21 17.14 -31.11
C GLU A 138 26.35 18.11 -29.92
N THR A 139 26.56 17.51 -28.75
CA THR A 139 26.41 18.18 -27.46
C THR A 139 27.30 19.42 -27.30
N GLN A 140 28.58 19.34 -27.69
CA GLN A 140 29.53 20.46 -27.57
C GLN A 140 29.15 21.63 -28.49
N ARG A 141 28.84 21.35 -29.77
CA ARG A 141 28.43 22.39 -30.74
C ARG A 141 27.15 23.12 -30.35
N VAL A 142 26.19 22.37 -29.81
CA VAL A 142 24.94 22.92 -29.26
C VAL A 142 25.21 23.80 -28.04
N LEU A 143 26.02 23.30 -27.10
CA LEU A 143 26.35 24.00 -25.87
C LEU A 143 27.07 25.32 -26.16
N GLU A 144 28.03 25.30 -27.09
CA GLU A 144 28.73 26.49 -27.57
C GLU A 144 27.76 27.50 -28.18
N ALA A 145 26.86 27.08 -29.09
CA ALA A 145 25.89 27.98 -29.71
C ALA A 145 24.94 28.64 -28.69
N VAL A 146 24.44 27.86 -27.72
CA VAL A 146 23.54 28.35 -26.66
C VAL A 146 24.27 29.29 -25.70
N ASN A 147 25.49 28.94 -25.26
CA ASN A 147 26.26 29.78 -24.34
C ASN A 147 26.75 31.08 -25.00
N ASN A 148 27.13 31.04 -26.28
CA ASN A 148 27.48 32.24 -27.03
C ASN A 148 26.27 33.19 -27.14
N TRP A 149 25.06 32.65 -27.34
CA TRP A 149 23.83 33.44 -27.30
C TRP A 149 23.55 34.01 -25.89
N ALA A 150 23.61 33.17 -24.86
CA ALA A 150 23.33 33.57 -23.48
C ALA A 150 24.28 34.68 -22.98
N GLN A 151 25.55 34.63 -23.38
CA GLN A 151 26.53 35.68 -23.06
C GLN A 151 26.29 37.00 -23.82
N ALA A 152 25.72 36.94 -25.03
CA ALA A 152 25.35 38.12 -25.82
C ALA A 152 24.04 38.77 -25.35
N ALA A 153 23.09 37.97 -24.84
CA ALA A 153 21.79 38.42 -24.36
C ALA A 153 21.84 38.76 -22.86
N ARG A 154 21.71 40.04 -22.50
CA ARG A 154 21.89 40.51 -21.10
C ARG A 154 20.84 40.03 -20.07
N ARG A 155 19.85 39.20 -20.45
CA ARG A 155 18.84 38.64 -19.52
C ARG A 155 18.14 37.41 -20.13
N VAL A 156 18.40 36.22 -19.56
CA VAL A 156 17.85 34.92 -19.98
C VAL A 156 16.84 34.43 -18.93
N ASP A 157 15.61 34.11 -19.34
CA ASP A 157 14.55 33.55 -18.48
C ASP A 157 14.34 32.04 -18.72
N LEU A 158 15.05 31.48 -19.70
CA LEU A 158 15.11 30.04 -19.93
C LEU A 158 15.99 29.37 -18.87
N GLY A 159 15.39 28.49 -18.06
CA GLY A 159 16.11 27.71 -17.05
C GLY A 159 16.62 26.37 -17.58
N ARG A 160 15.91 25.76 -18.55
CA ARG A 160 16.31 24.49 -19.17
C ARG A 160 16.03 24.47 -20.67
N ILE A 161 16.88 23.74 -21.39
CA ILE A 161 16.73 23.48 -22.83
C ILE A 161 16.83 21.97 -23.06
N MET A 162 15.81 21.40 -23.69
CA MET A 162 15.75 20.01 -24.12
C MET A 162 15.91 19.94 -25.64
N MET A 163 16.90 19.21 -26.11
CA MET A 163 17.17 19.05 -27.54
C MET A 163 16.95 17.61 -27.98
N PHE A 164 16.20 17.42 -29.06
CA PHE A 164 15.94 16.12 -29.68
C PHE A 164 16.60 16.03 -31.06
N ALA A 165 17.18 14.88 -31.40
CA ALA A 165 17.65 14.56 -32.74
C ALA A 165 17.46 13.05 -32.96
N GLY A 166 16.55 12.67 -33.87
CA GLY A 166 16.11 11.28 -33.97
C GLY A 166 15.52 10.76 -32.65
N ASP A 167 16.14 9.73 -32.07
CA ASP A 167 15.83 9.18 -30.74
C ASP A 167 16.80 9.67 -29.64
N ASP A 168 17.82 10.46 -29.98
CA ASP A 168 18.77 11.05 -29.03
C ASP A 168 18.21 12.33 -28.40
N VAL A 169 18.48 12.51 -27.11
CA VAL A 169 17.98 13.64 -26.31
C VAL A 169 19.06 14.15 -25.37
N LYS A 170 19.18 15.48 -25.26
CA LYS A 170 20.09 16.14 -24.32
C LYS A 170 19.36 17.21 -23.51
N HIS A 171 19.72 17.29 -22.23
CA HIS A 171 19.19 18.24 -21.28
C HIS A 171 20.29 19.22 -20.87
N PHE A 172 20.00 20.50 -21.05
CA PHE A 172 20.88 21.58 -20.65
C PHE A 172 20.19 22.41 -19.58
N ALA A 173 20.91 22.76 -18.52
CA ALA A 173 20.42 23.58 -17.42
C ALA A 173 21.30 24.81 -17.25
N LEU A 174 20.67 25.95 -16.96
CA LEU A 174 21.36 27.20 -16.67
C LEU A 174 21.96 27.14 -15.27
N GLY A 175 23.29 27.28 -15.16
CA GLY A 175 23.97 27.41 -13.88
C GLY A 175 23.75 28.78 -13.24
N SER A 176 24.02 28.89 -11.94
CA SER A 176 23.94 30.17 -11.20
C SER A 176 24.91 31.24 -11.72
N ASP A 177 25.93 30.83 -12.48
CA ASP A 177 26.89 31.68 -13.16
C ASP A 177 26.44 32.13 -14.57
N GLY A 178 25.22 31.79 -14.97
CA GLY A 178 24.64 32.17 -16.25
C GLY A 178 25.12 31.33 -17.43
N VAL A 179 25.81 30.21 -17.17
CA VAL A 179 26.33 29.31 -18.21
C VAL A 179 25.52 28.02 -18.24
N PHE A 180 25.01 27.66 -19.42
CA PHE A 180 24.38 26.37 -19.65
C PHE A 180 25.40 25.24 -19.62
N ARG A 181 25.02 24.15 -18.97
CA ARG A 181 25.79 22.89 -18.91
C ARG A 181 24.86 21.71 -19.14
N LEU A 182 25.42 20.54 -19.42
CA LEU A 182 24.64 19.31 -19.31
C LEU A 182 24.06 19.20 -17.90
N ALA A 183 22.79 18.84 -17.80
CA ALA A 183 22.09 18.78 -16.51
C ALA A 183 22.77 17.83 -15.51
N GLU A 184 23.47 16.80 -16.00
CA GLU A 184 24.27 15.86 -15.19
C GLU A 184 25.51 16.50 -14.54
N GLU A 185 26.03 17.59 -15.10
CA GLU A 185 27.25 18.29 -14.65
C GLU A 185 26.95 19.57 -13.85
N ALA A 186 25.75 20.14 -14.00
CA ALA A 186 25.38 21.45 -13.45
C ALA A 186 25.05 21.46 -11.95
N SER A 187 24.81 20.30 -11.32
CA SER A 187 24.55 20.16 -9.88
C SER A 187 24.69 18.70 -9.41
N PRO A 188 25.78 18.31 -8.74
CA PRO A 188 25.87 17.02 -8.06
C PRO A 188 24.97 17.08 -6.82
N GLY A 189 23.69 16.75 -7.00
CA GLY A 189 22.66 16.88 -5.96
C GLY A 189 21.25 17.17 -6.45
N LEU A 190 21.02 17.36 -7.75
CA LEU A 190 19.64 17.38 -8.28
C LEU A 190 19.16 15.94 -8.52
N VAL A 191 18.41 15.44 -7.54
CA VAL A 191 17.60 14.21 -7.49
C VAL A 191 17.59 13.40 -8.80
N VAL A 192 18.51 12.44 -8.90
CA VAL A 192 18.29 11.25 -9.72
C VAL A 192 17.23 10.45 -8.97
N ASP A 193 15.97 10.55 -9.40
CA ASP A 193 14.91 9.70 -8.87
C ASP A 193 15.32 8.25 -9.16
N ALA A 194 15.64 7.49 -8.11
CA ALA A 194 16.03 6.09 -8.22
C ALA A 194 14.98 5.29 -9.02
N GLY A 195 13.71 5.70 -8.98
CA GLY A 195 12.64 5.11 -9.78
C GLY A 195 12.78 5.34 -11.30
N VAL A 196 13.45 6.40 -11.74
CA VAL A 196 13.66 6.71 -13.16
C VAL A 196 14.81 5.89 -13.74
N GLU A 197 15.93 5.77 -13.03
CA GLU A 197 17.07 4.95 -13.48
C GLU A 197 16.76 3.44 -13.39
N VAL A 198 15.96 3.00 -12.42
CA VAL A 198 15.42 1.63 -12.39
C VAL A 198 14.54 1.36 -13.60
N ARG A 199 13.70 2.31 -14.01
CA ARG A 199 12.88 2.21 -15.24
C ARG A 199 13.73 2.23 -16.52
N ARG A 200 14.80 3.02 -16.55
CA ARG A 200 15.79 3.04 -17.64
C ARG A 200 16.51 1.70 -17.77
N ALA A 201 16.93 1.10 -16.65
CA ALA A 201 17.52 -0.24 -16.63
C ALA A 201 16.53 -1.31 -17.10
N GLN A 202 15.26 -1.25 -16.68
CA GLN A 202 14.20 -2.14 -17.16
C GLN A 202 13.98 -2.00 -18.67
N MET A 203 14.05 -0.79 -19.22
CA MET A 203 13.92 -0.54 -20.66
C MET A 203 15.12 -1.11 -21.45
N LEU A 204 16.34 -0.95 -20.95
CA LEU A 204 17.56 -1.52 -21.53
C LEU A 204 17.55 -3.06 -21.49
N ALA A 205 17.09 -3.65 -20.39
CA ALA A 205 16.92 -5.09 -20.25
C ALA A 205 15.88 -5.63 -21.26
N LYS A 206 14.76 -4.92 -21.45
CA LYS A 206 13.71 -5.28 -22.42
C LYS A 206 14.18 -5.23 -23.88
N LYS A 207 15.24 -4.47 -24.17
CA LYS A 207 15.91 -4.41 -25.49
C LYS A 207 17.08 -5.41 -25.60
N GLY A 208 17.27 -6.31 -24.62
CA GLY A 208 18.33 -7.32 -24.61
C GLY A 208 19.72 -6.79 -24.22
N MET A 209 19.83 -5.53 -23.82
CA MET A 209 21.10 -4.87 -23.48
C MET A 209 21.45 -5.02 -21.99
N LEU A 210 21.55 -6.27 -21.54
CA LEU A 210 21.62 -6.63 -20.11
C LEU A 210 22.85 -6.04 -19.37
N GLY A 211 24.01 -5.96 -20.03
CA GLY A 211 25.21 -5.34 -19.43
C GLY A 211 25.02 -3.86 -19.12
N LYS A 212 24.42 -3.10 -20.03
CA LYS A 212 24.14 -1.66 -19.83
C LYS A 212 23.05 -1.43 -18.76
N ALA A 213 22.06 -2.33 -18.70
CA ALA A 213 21.05 -2.29 -17.63
C ALA A 213 21.67 -2.55 -16.25
N HIS A 214 22.61 -3.50 -16.17
CA HIS A 214 23.35 -3.80 -14.96
C HIS A 214 24.26 -2.64 -14.53
N ASP A 215 24.99 -2.01 -15.46
CA ASP A 215 25.85 -0.85 -15.18
C ASP A 215 25.07 0.40 -14.71
N VAL A 216 23.81 0.52 -15.13
CA VAL A 216 22.88 1.54 -14.63
C VAL A 216 22.46 1.19 -13.22
N LEU A 217 21.96 -0.03 -12.96
CA LEU A 217 21.51 -0.44 -11.63
C LEU A 217 22.63 -0.44 -10.59
N LYS A 218 23.86 -0.81 -10.96
CA LYS A 218 25.03 -0.81 -10.07
C LYS A 218 25.45 0.60 -9.64
N ARG A 219 25.16 1.63 -10.45
CA ARG A 219 25.43 3.04 -10.10
C ARG A 219 24.42 3.63 -9.12
N VAL A 220 23.17 3.15 -9.15
CA VAL A 220 22.06 3.73 -8.35
C VAL A 220 21.68 2.86 -7.16
N MET A 221 21.90 1.53 -7.26
CA MET A 221 21.59 0.53 -6.24
C MET A 221 22.69 -0.56 -6.19
N PRO A 222 23.91 -0.22 -5.75
CA PRO A 222 25.08 -1.10 -5.81
C PRO A 222 24.89 -2.45 -5.10
N ASP A 223 24.05 -2.49 -4.06
CA ASP A 223 23.81 -3.69 -3.23
C ASP A 223 22.64 -4.57 -3.70
N GLN A 224 21.88 -4.17 -4.74
CA GLN A 224 20.66 -4.87 -5.20
C GLN A 224 20.61 -5.19 -6.71
N ALA A 225 21.70 -4.98 -7.43
CA ALA A 225 21.75 -5.14 -8.89
C ALA A 225 21.48 -6.58 -9.39
N GLU A 226 21.63 -7.60 -8.55
CA GLU A 226 21.39 -9.01 -8.91
C GLU A 226 19.90 -9.42 -8.86
N LEU A 227 19.04 -8.65 -8.17
CA LEU A 227 17.62 -9.00 -7.93
C LEU A 227 16.63 -8.44 -8.97
N ALA A 228 17.07 -7.59 -9.90
CA ALA A 228 16.20 -6.76 -10.75
C ALA A 228 16.07 -7.22 -12.22
N VAL A 229 16.10 -8.53 -12.48
CA VAL A 229 15.98 -9.08 -13.85
C VAL A 229 14.74 -9.99 -13.96
N ASP A 230 13.54 -9.42 -13.90
CA ASP A 230 12.30 -10.11 -14.35
C ASP A 230 11.51 -9.22 -15.35
N PRO A 231 11.43 -9.60 -16.65
CA PRO A 231 10.92 -8.75 -17.73
C PRO A 231 9.38 -8.70 -17.90
N TYR A 232 8.57 -9.36 -17.06
CA TYR A 232 7.11 -9.46 -17.28
C TYR A 232 6.18 -8.74 -16.26
N ALA A 233 6.70 -8.02 -15.27
CA ALA A 233 5.89 -7.41 -14.19
C ALA A 233 4.80 -6.38 -14.62
N PRO A 234 5.01 -5.45 -15.59
CA PRO A 234 4.06 -4.34 -15.82
C PRO A 234 2.77 -4.72 -16.57
N ALA A 235 2.81 -5.74 -17.45
CA ALA A 235 1.63 -6.18 -18.20
C ALA A 235 0.63 -6.93 -17.30
N THR A 236 1.15 -7.60 -16.27
CA THR A 236 0.38 -8.30 -15.24
C THR A 236 -0.43 -7.30 -14.41
N GLN A 237 0.21 -6.21 -13.93
CA GLN A 237 -0.45 -5.17 -13.12
C GLN A 237 -1.59 -4.41 -13.83
N ALA A 238 -1.48 -4.16 -15.15
CA ALA A 238 -2.51 -3.47 -15.91
C ALA A 238 -3.78 -4.33 -16.11
N ARG A 239 -3.60 -5.62 -16.36
CA ARG A 239 -4.70 -6.59 -16.54
C ARG A 239 -5.43 -6.84 -15.21
N GLU A 240 -4.66 -6.95 -14.15
CA GLU A 240 -5.07 -7.05 -12.76
C GLU A 240 -5.93 -5.85 -12.28
N SER A 241 -5.57 -4.63 -12.70
CA SER A 241 -6.31 -3.41 -12.33
C SER A 241 -7.70 -3.34 -12.99
N LEU A 242 -7.82 -3.72 -14.27
CA LEU A 242 -9.09 -3.74 -14.99
C LEU A 242 -10.06 -4.81 -14.44
N GLU A 243 -9.51 -5.93 -13.97
CA GLU A 243 -10.28 -7.02 -13.38
C GLU A 243 -10.84 -6.63 -12.00
N ALA A 244 -10.07 -5.86 -11.20
CA ALA A 244 -10.52 -5.27 -9.94
C ALA A 244 -11.75 -4.36 -10.13
N GLU A 245 -11.67 -3.40 -11.05
CA GLU A 245 -12.76 -2.43 -11.27
C GLU A 245 -14.07 -3.12 -11.71
N ARG A 246 -13.98 -4.15 -12.56
CA ARG A 246 -15.15 -4.93 -12.99
C ARG A 246 -15.81 -5.68 -11.83
N ALA A 247 -15.00 -6.23 -10.94
CA ALA A 247 -15.49 -6.94 -9.77
C ALA A 247 -16.17 -5.98 -8.78
N LEU A 248 -15.58 -4.81 -8.52
CA LEU A 248 -16.15 -3.77 -7.67
C LEU A 248 -17.55 -3.36 -8.14
N LEU A 249 -17.71 -3.06 -9.43
CA LEU A 249 -18.99 -2.62 -9.99
C LEU A 249 -20.06 -3.70 -9.82
N LYS A 250 -19.70 -4.96 -10.07
CA LYS A 250 -20.59 -6.11 -9.91
C LYS A 250 -21.01 -6.29 -8.45
N ILE A 251 -20.08 -6.14 -7.51
CA ILE A 251 -20.34 -6.29 -6.08
C ILE A 251 -21.21 -5.13 -5.57
N LYS A 252 -20.92 -3.87 -5.93
CA LYS A 252 -21.75 -2.69 -5.61
C LYS A 252 -23.19 -2.86 -6.11
N LYS A 253 -23.38 -3.41 -7.31
CA LYS A 253 -24.71 -3.69 -7.87
C LYS A 253 -25.46 -4.78 -7.10
N LEU A 254 -24.76 -5.87 -6.74
CA LEU A 254 -25.35 -6.96 -5.95
C LEU A 254 -25.64 -6.53 -4.50
N ALA A 255 -24.81 -5.68 -3.90
CA ALA A 255 -24.98 -5.27 -2.51
C ALA A 255 -26.32 -4.56 -2.25
N ARG A 256 -26.85 -3.85 -3.25
CA ARG A 256 -28.13 -3.14 -3.17
C ARG A 256 -29.36 -4.05 -3.20
N THR A 257 -29.28 -5.23 -3.81
CA THR A 257 -30.45 -6.10 -4.07
C THR A 257 -30.31 -7.51 -3.52
N GLN A 258 -29.09 -8.03 -3.41
CA GLN A 258 -28.75 -9.40 -3.01
C GLN A 258 -27.45 -9.43 -2.16
N PRO A 259 -27.47 -8.89 -0.93
CA PRO A 259 -26.27 -8.69 -0.11
C PRO A 259 -25.51 -9.99 0.23
N ALA A 260 -26.20 -11.12 0.42
CA ALA A 260 -25.55 -12.41 0.63
C ALA A 260 -24.72 -12.87 -0.60
N LYS A 261 -25.25 -12.64 -1.81
CA LYS A 261 -24.57 -12.97 -3.07
C LYS A 261 -23.42 -12.00 -3.36
N ALA A 262 -23.55 -10.74 -2.95
CA ALA A 262 -22.47 -9.75 -3.01
C ALA A 262 -21.27 -10.17 -2.15
N ARG A 263 -21.52 -10.63 -0.91
CA ARG A 263 -20.50 -11.15 0.01
C ARG A 263 -19.84 -12.42 -0.52
N GLU A 264 -20.60 -13.34 -1.10
CA GLU A 264 -20.02 -14.54 -1.73
C GLU A 264 -19.17 -14.19 -2.96
N THR A 265 -19.64 -13.24 -3.78
CA THR A 265 -18.89 -12.76 -4.95
C THR A 265 -17.58 -12.09 -4.53
N TRP A 266 -17.59 -11.30 -3.45
CA TRP A 266 -16.39 -10.69 -2.87
C TRP A 266 -15.43 -11.74 -2.31
N ARG A 267 -15.95 -12.72 -1.57
CA ARG A 267 -15.15 -13.85 -1.04
C ARG A 267 -14.47 -14.64 -2.17
N ARG A 268 -15.18 -14.87 -3.28
CA ARG A 268 -14.64 -15.59 -4.45
C ARG A 268 -13.60 -14.76 -5.20
N PHE A 269 -13.82 -13.45 -5.34
CA PHE A 269 -12.86 -12.53 -5.94
C PHE A 269 -11.55 -12.49 -5.14
N ARG A 270 -11.62 -12.29 -3.83
CA ARG A 270 -10.47 -12.32 -2.90
C ARG A 270 -9.65 -13.59 -2.97
N LYS A 271 -10.29 -14.74 -3.18
CA LYS A 271 -9.61 -16.04 -3.23
C LYS A 271 -8.80 -16.25 -4.51
N ASN A 272 -9.18 -15.56 -5.59
CA ASN A 272 -8.69 -15.85 -6.93
C ASN A 272 -7.75 -14.77 -7.51
N HIS A 273 -7.49 -13.69 -6.77
CA HIS A 273 -6.66 -12.57 -7.24
C HIS A 273 -5.55 -12.22 -6.24
N SER A 274 -4.49 -11.59 -6.74
CA SER A 274 -3.35 -11.12 -5.94
C SER A 274 -3.79 -10.04 -4.93
N GLU A 275 -3.05 -9.91 -3.84
CA GLU A 275 -3.32 -8.96 -2.76
C GLU A 275 -3.38 -7.51 -3.27
N GLU A 276 -2.49 -7.16 -4.21
CA GLU A 276 -2.45 -5.84 -4.85
C GLU A 276 -3.75 -5.51 -5.62
N VAL A 277 -4.40 -6.52 -6.21
CA VAL A 277 -5.67 -6.39 -6.94
C VAL A 277 -6.86 -6.25 -6.01
N VAL A 278 -6.87 -7.07 -4.95
CA VAL A 278 -7.94 -7.03 -3.94
C VAL A 278 -7.96 -5.68 -3.24
N LEU A 279 -6.78 -5.13 -2.95
CA LEU A 279 -6.65 -3.88 -2.22
C LEU A 279 -7.22 -2.67 -2.94
N LYS A 280 -7.08 -2.64 -4.25
CA LYS A 280 -7.57 -1.54 -5.09
C LYS A 280 -9.06 -1.26 -4.91
N ILE A 281 -9.83 -2.26 -4.47
CA ILE A 281 -11.29 -2.15 -4.38
C ILE A 281 -11.88 -2.50 -3.00
N SER A 282 -11.05 -2.93 -2.03
CA SER A 282 -11.54 -3.45 -0.74
C SER A 282 -12.34 -2.40 0.03
N ALA A 283 -11.81 -1.19 0.22
CA ALA A 283 -12.49 -0.13 0.98
C ALA A 283 -13.87 0.21 0.41
N GLU A 284 -13.99 0.21 -0.92
CA GLU A 284 -15.23 0.54 -1.60
C GLU A 284 -16.24 -0.62 -1.60
N VAL A 285 -15.75 -1.87 -1.61
CA VAL A 285 -16.59 -3.05 -1.40
C VAL A 285 -17.07 -3.11 0.04
N ASP A 286 -16.19 -2.85 1.00
CA ASP A 286 -16.49 -2.88 2.43
C ASP A 286 -17.54 -1.81 2.78
N ASN A 287 -17.41 -0.59 2.24
CA ASN A 287 -18.44 0.44 2.33
C ASN A 287 -19.78 -0.01 1.69
N ALA A 288 -19.73 -0.61 0.48
CA ALA A 288 -20.93 -1.09 -0.19
C ALA A 288 -21.63 -2.24 0.57
N LEU A 289 -20.90 -3.00 1.39
CA LEU A 289 -21.41 -4.10 2.19
C LEU A 289 -21.78 -3.70 3.63
N GLY A 290 -21.61 -2.43 4.00
CA GLY A 290 -21.91 -1.89 5.34
C GLY A 290 -20.87 -2.25 6.40
N VAL A 291 -19.61 -2.43 6.02
CA VAL A 291 -18.48 -2.64 6.95
C VAL A 291 -17.94 -1.27 7.37
N VAL A 292 -17.95 -0.97 8.66
CA VAL A 292 -17.40 0.28 9.20
C VAL A 292 -15.86 0.20 9.22
N SER A 293 -15.19 1.11 8.51
CA SER A 293 -13.74 1.30 8.54
C SER A 293 -13.39 2.70 9.07
N VAL A 294 -12.28 2.82 9.81
CA VAL A 294 -11.73 4.11 10.30
C VAL A 294 -10.54 4.49 9.40
N PRO A 295 -10.32 5.77 9.04
CA PRO A 295 -9.34 6.15 8.02
C PRO A 295 -7.89 5.85 8.41
N ARG A 296 -7.10 5.40 7.44
CA ARG A 296 -5.64 5.20 7.53
C ARG A 296 -4.92 6.55 7.59
N SER A 297 -4.14 6.82 8.63
CA SER A 297 -3.02 7.77 8.55
C SER A 297 -1.70 7.04 8.79
N ALA A 298 -0.80 7.15 7.81
CA ALA A 298 0.58 6.68 7.90
C ALA A 298 1.49 7.91 8.07
N SER A 299 1.82 8.23 9.31
CA SER A 299 3.07 8.87 9.71
C SER A 299 3.21 8.76 11.23
N ILE A 300 4.42 8.50 11.72
CA ILE A 300 4.73 8.59 13.14
C ILE A 300 4.75 10.08 13.50
N SER A 301 3.58 10.60 13.83
CA SER A 301 3.38 11.78 14.66
C SER A 301 2.30 11.42 15.69
N LEU A 302 2.46 11.87 16.93
CA LEU A 302 1.36 11.84 17.91
C LEU A 302 0.11 12.42 17.24
N PRO A 303 -1.08 11.83 17.42
CA PRO A 303 -2.21 12.07 16.54
C PRO A 303 -2.55 13.56 16.49
N ALA A 304 -2.50 14.13 15.28
CA ALA A 304 -3.00 15.47 14.98
C ALA A 304 -4.55 15.57 15.09
N ASP A 305 -5.24 14.48 15.45
CA ASP A 305 -6.69 14.39 15.66
C ASP A 305 -7.02 13.68 16.99
N PRO A 306 -7.17 14.45 18.10
CA PRO A 306 -7.65 13.92 19.38
C PRO A 306 -9.02 13.24 19.32
N GLY A 307 -9.89 13.64 18.37
CA GLY A 307 -11.21 13.04 18.18
C GLY A 307 -11.16 11.65 17.53
N GLY A 308 -10.16 11.38 16.70
CA GLY A 308 -9.87 10.04 16.18
C GLY A 308 -9.49 9.05 17.28
N LEU A 309 -8.57 9.45 18.16
CA LEU A 309 -8.12 8.60 19.27
C LEU A 309 -9.25 8.28 20.25
N ALA A 310 -10.08 9.28 20.61
CA ALA A 310 -11.23 9.08 21.48
C ALA A 310 -12.23 8.07 20.89
N ARG A 311 -12.46 8.09 19.57
CA ARG A 311 -13.33 7.13 18.87
C ARG A 311 -12.74 5.72 18.88
N GLU A 312 -11.45 5.56 18.57
CA GLU A 312 -10.78 4.25 18.67
C GLU A 312 -10.89 3.63 20.08
N VAL A 313 -10.89 4.47 21.13
CA VAL A 313 -11.02 4.02 22.52
C VAL A 313 -12.43 3.56 22.87
N SER A 314 -13.47 4.25 22.38
CA SER A 314 -14.84 4.14 22.92
C SER A 314 -15.84 3.40 22.02
N GLU A 315 -15.71 3.51 20.70
CA GLU A 315 -16.66 2.93 19.74
C GLU A 315 -16.69 1.40 19.78
N PRO A 316 -15.56 0.67 19.87
CA PRO A 316 -15.60 -0.80 19.86
C PRO A 316 -16.44 -1.38 20.99
N ALA A 317 -16.28 -0.85 22.21
CA ALA A 317 -17.07 -1.24 23.38
C ALA A 317 -18.57 -1.02 23.15
N LYS A 318 -18.95 0.13 22.59
CA LYS A 318 -20.34 0.45 22.27
C LYS A 318 -20.91 -0.52 21.23
N ILE A 319 -20.19 -0.76 20.15
CA ILE A 319 -20.62 -1.66 19.07
C ILE A 319 -20.77 -3.09 19.59
N LEU A 320 -19.88 -3.56 20.46
CA LEU A 320 -20.00 -4.88 21.09
C LEU A 320 -21.27 -5.01 21.94
N ARG A 321 -21.59 -3.99 22.75
CA ARG A 321 -22.87 -3.95 23.51
C ARG A 321 -24.09 -3.99 22.60
N ASP A 322 -24.07 -3.21 21.52
CA ASP A 322 -25.17 -3.15 20.55
C ASP A 322 -25.35 -4.51 19.84
N HIS A 323 -24.32 -5.36 19.79
CA HIS A 323 -24.37 -6.74 19.29
C HIS A 323 -24.68 -7.79 20.37
N GLY A 324 -25.04 -7.37 21.59
CA GLY A 324 -25.36 -8.28 22.70
C GLY A 324 -24.16 -9.04 23.28
N VAL A 325 -22.93 -8.59 22.99
CA VAL A 325 -21.72 -9.18 23.59
C VAL A 325 -21.60 -8.72 25.02
N ARG A 326 -21.60 -9.67 25.96
CA ARG A 326 -21.49 -9.37 27.40
C ARG A 326 -20.04 -9.18 27.83
N ALA A 327 -19.17 -10.06 27.37
CA ALA A 327 -17.74 -10.05 27.67
C ALA A 327 -16.97 -10.77 26.57
N THR A 328 -15.64 -10.68 26.61
CA THR A 328 -14.76 -11.22 25.57
C THR A 328 -13.82 -12.29 26.12
N VAL A 329 -13.47 -13.24 25.27
CA VAL A 329 -12.35 -14.16 25.48
C VAL A 329 -11.33 -13.85 24.40
N THR A 330 -10.21 -13.23 24.81
CA THR A 330 -9.21 -12.78 23.86
C THR A 330 -8.19 -13.89 23.61
N VAL A 331 -7.99 -14.24 22.34
CA VAL A 331 -7.09 -15.32 21.93
C VAL A 331 -5.92 -14.75 21.14
N TYR A 332 -4.72 -15.10 21.58
CA TYR A 332 -3.44 -14.70 20.97
C TYR A 332 -2.68 -15.91 20.44
N GLY A 333 -1.85 -15.70 19.42
CA GLY A 333 -0.91 -16.70 18.93
C GLY A 333 -0.31 -16.33 17.58
N SER A 334 0.47 -17.25 17.02
CA SER A 334 1.19 -17.02 15.77
C SER A 334 0.27 -16.76 14.57
N ALA A 335 0.60 -15.72 13.79
CA ALA A 335 0.02 -15.47 12.46
C ALA A 335 0.52 -16.46 11.39
N ARG A 336 1.54 -17.27 11.70
CA ARG A 336 2.25 -18.13 10.71
C ARG A 336 1.85 -19.60 10.79
N ILE A 337 1.13 -20.02 11.82
CA ILE A 337 0.71 -21.43 11.97
C ILE A 337 -0.40 -21.73 10.95
N LEU A 338 -0.26 -22.81 10.19
CA LEU A 338 -1.17 -23.14 9.10
C LEU A 338 -2.29 -24.09 9.55
N PRO A 339 -3.47 -24.04 8.89
CA PRO A 339 -4.46 -25.10 9.01
C PRO A 339 -3.87 -26.45 8.59
N GLN A 340 -4.29 -27.54 9.26
CA GLN A 340 -3.69 -28.87 9.06
C GLN A 340 -3.72 -29.33 7.59
N HIS A 341 -4.84 -29.13 6.90
CA HIS A 341 -4.97 -29.51 5.50
C HIS A 341 -4.00 -28.75 4.56
N VAL A 342 -3.68 -27.49 4.87
CA VAL A 342 -2.71 -26.68 4.10
C VAL A 342 -1.29 -27.15 4.39
N ALA A 343 -0.96 -27.35 5.66
CA ALA A 343 0.34 -27.85 6.08
C ALA A 343 0.64 -29.24 5.48
N LEU A 344 -0.35 -30.14 5.48
CA LEU A 344 -0.22 -31.46 4.87
C LEU A 344 0.02 -31.39 3.36
N LYS A 345 -0.66 -30.47 2.65
CA LYS A 345 -0.42 -30.26 1.22
C LYS A 345 0.99 -29.76 0.95
N ARG A 346 1.50 -28.84 1.77
CA ARG A 346 2.89 -28.36 1.69
C ARG A 346 3.89 -29.47 1.95
N TYR A 347 3.64 -30.28 2.99
CA TYR A 347 4.46 -31.45 3.32
C TYR A 347 4.55 -32.43 2.15
N LYS A 348 3.41 -32.82 1.56
CA LYS A 348 3.38 -33.74 0.41
C LYS A 348 4.16 -33.17 -0.80
N LYS A 349 4.03 -31.86 -1.06
CA LYS A 349 4.78 -31.20 -2.14
C LYS A 349 6.29 -31.21 -1.87
N ALA A 350 6.70 -30.87 -0.65
CA ALA A 350 8.11 -30.88 -0.27
C ALA A 350 8.71 -32.29 -0.32
N ALA A 351 7.96 -33.31 0.13
CA ALA A 351 8.38 -34.70 0.08
C ALA A 351 8.57 -35.22 -1.36
N ALA A 352 7.72 -34.79 -2.31
CA ALA A 352 7.88 -35.13 -3.72
C ALA A 352 9.17 -34.53 -4.31
N LEU A 353 9.40 -33.23 -4.09
CA LEU A 353 10.61 -32.54 -4.54
C LEU A 353 11.88 -33.13 -3.94
N TRP A 354 11.83 -33.51 -2.66
CA TRP A 354 12.94 -34.19 -1.99
C TRP A 354 13.21 -35.58 -2.56
N GLY A 355 12.16 -36.34 -2.88
CA GLY A 355 12.29 -37.67 -3.50
C GLY A 355 12.89 -37.64 -4.90
N GLU A 356 12.68 -36.56 -5.66
CA GLU A 356 13.24 -36.37 -7.01
C GLU A 356 14.72 -35.98 -6.99
N ASN A 357 15.18 -35.21 -6.00
CA ASN A 357 16.60 -34.87 -5.82
C ASN A 357 16.96 -34.65 -4.34
N PRO A 358 17.28 -35.72 -3.59
CA PRO A 358 17.56 -35.64 -2.15
C PRO A 358 18.86 -34.91 -1.79
N ALA A 359 19.73 -34.63 -2.77
CA ALA A 359 21.02 -33.96 -2.56
C ALA A 359 20.92 -32.44 -2.70
N ALA A 360 19.79 -31.91 -3.15
CA ALA A 360 19.58 -30.47 -3.28
C ALA A 360 19.27 -29.83 -1.92
N GLU A 361 20.11 -28.90 -1.47
CA GLU A 361 19.89 -28.19 -0.19
C GLU A 361 18.56 -27.43 -0.12
N GLU A 362 18.08 -26.96 -1.26
CA GLU A 362 16.75 -26.34 -1.38
C GLU A 362 15.62 -27.30 -1.02
N GLY A 363 15.76 -28.58 -1.40
CA GLY A 363 14.81 -29.63 -1.04
C GLY A 363 14.80 -29.90 0.47
N LYS A 364 15.96 -29.81 1.12
CA LYS A 364 16.15 -30.11 2.55
C LYS A 364 15.47 -29.04 3.41
N ALA A 365 15.78 -27.77 3.10
CA ALA A 365 15.19 -26.62 3.78
C ALA A 365 13.66 -26.56 3.59
N ALA A 366 13.17 -26.92 2.39
CA ALA A 366 11.73 -27.01 2.12
C ALA A 366 11.06 -28.12 2.95
N MET A 367 11.71 -29.29 3.05
CA MET A 367 11.21 -30.42 3.83
C MET A 367 11.16 -30.12 5.33
N GLU A 368 12.22 -29.54 5.89
CA GLU A 368 12.28 -29.13 7.31
C GLU A 368 11.21 -28.08 7.63
N THR A 369 11.01 -27.11 6.74
CA THR A 369 9.96 -26.09 6.90
C THR A 369 8.57 -26.72 6.84
N ALA A 370 8.30 -27.59 5.86
CA ALA A 370 7.00 -28.22 5.73
C ALA A 370 6.69 -29.21 6.88
N ARG A 371 7.71 -29.87 7.43
CA ARG A 371 7.57 -30.72 8.63
C ARG A 371 7.20 -29.88 9.85
N ARG A 372 7.90 -28.76 10.09
CA ARG A 372 7.58 -27.81 11.18
C ARG A 372 6.17 -27.24 11.03
N ASP A 373 5.78 -26.84 9.82
CA ASP A 373 4.43 -26.36 9.52
C ASP A 373 3.37 -27.41 9.88
N LEU A 374 3.61 -28.69 9.52
CA LEU A 374 2.70 -29.79 9.81
C LEU A 374 2.61 -30.10 11.30
N GLU A 375 3.74 -30.19 12.01
CA GLU A 375 3.77 -30.42 13.45
C GLU A 375 3.07 -29.30 14.22
N ASN A 376 3.28 -28.04 13.81
CA ASN A 376 2.65 -26.88 14.44
C ASN A 376 1.16 -26.73 14.10
N SER A 377 0.69 -27.31 12.99
CA SER A 377 -0.71 -27.18 12.55
C SER A 377 -1.73 -27.69 13.56
N ARG A 378 -1.32 -28.58 14.50
CA ARG A 378 -2.18 -29.00 15.63
C ARG A 378 -2.68 -27.82 16.46
N TRP A 379 -1.87 -26.77 16.64
CA TRP A 379 -2.27 -25.59 17.40
C TRP A 379 -3.36 -24.78 16.70
N TYR A 380 -3.40 -24.80 15.36
CA TYR A 380 -4.51 -24.23 14.62
C TYR A 380 -5.81 -24.98 14.93
N GLU A 381 -5.78 -26.31 14.90
CA GLU A 381 -6.98 -27.11 15.16
C GLU A 381 -7.44 -26.97 16.62
N GLU A 382 -6.52 -26.93 17.59
CA GLU A 382 -6.85 -26.65 19.00
C GLU A 382 -7.43 -25.24 19.18
N ALA A 383 -6.89 -24.21 18.54
CA ALA A 383 -7.44 -22.86 18.62
C ALA A 383 -8.84 -22.76 18.00
N ARG A 384 -9.08 -23.44 16.88
CA ARG A 384 -10.41 -23.53 16.27
C ARG A 384 -11.39 -24.31 17.14
N ARG A 385 -10.93 -25.39 17.77
CA ARG A 385 -11.74 -26.16 18.72
C ARG A 385 -12.10 -25.32 19.94
N PHE A 386 -11.13 -24.59 20.49
CA PHE A 386 -11.33 -23.69 21.62
C PHE A 386 -12.36 -22.60 21.30
N GLY A 387 -12.24 -21.90 20.17
CA GLY A 387 -13.21 -20.88 19.77
C GLY A 387 -14.64 -21.42 19.65
N ARG A 388 -14.79 -22.66 19.17
CA ARG A 388 -16.08 -23.36 19.13
C ARG A 388 -16.62 -23.69 20.53
N LEU A 389 -15.76 -24.14 21.43
CA LEU A 389 -16.13 -24.45 22.81
C LEU A 389 -16.59 -23.19 23.55
N VAL A 390 -15.89 -22.06 23.39
CA VAL A 390 -16.30 -20.77 23.97
C VAL A 390 -17.71 -20.40 23.51
N ALA A 391 -17.92 -20.36 22.19
CA ALA A 391 -19.21 -19.96 21.62
C ALA A 391 -20.37 -20.86 22.07
N LYS A 392 -20.17 -22.18 22.09
CA LYS A 392 -21.21 -23.14 22.52
C LYS A 392 -21.42 -23.10 24.04
N GLY A 393 -20.34 -23.14 24.81
CA GLY A 393 -20.37 -23.23 26.26
C GLY A 393 -20.92 -21.98 26.92
N SER A 394 -20.75 -20.80 26.31
CA SER A 394 -21.33 -19.55 26.80
C SER A 394 -22.75 -19.27 26.29
N GLY A 395 -23.33 -20.14 25.46
CA GLY A 395 -24.59 -19.87 24.77
C GLY A 395 -24.55 -18.61 23.88
N GLY A 396 -23.39 -18.29 23.30
CA GLY A 396 -23.19 -17.11 22.44
C GLY A 396 -23.03 -15.77 23.17
N THR A 397 -23.00 -15.75 24.51
CA THR A 397 -22.85 -14.50 25.30
C THR A 397 -21.42 -13.97 25.40
N LEU A 398 -20.41 -14.82 25.17
CA LEU A 398 -19.00 -14.45 25.10
C LEU A 398 -18.55 -14.33 23.64
N ALA A 399 -17.90 -13.22 23.33
CA ALA A 399 -17.26 -13.04 22.03
C ALA A 399 -15.83 -13.55 22.04
N VAL A 400 -15.42 -14.28 21.00
CA VAL A 400 -14.00 -14.59 20.78
C VAL A 400 -13.36 -13.42 20.05
N VAL A 401 -12.41 -12.76 20.72
CA VAL A 401 -11.67 -11.60 20.20
C VAL A 401 -10.27 -12.04 19.79
N THR A 402 -9.82 -11.60 18.62
CA THR A 402 -8.43 -11.77 18.19
C THR A 402 -7.91 -10.52 17.50
N GLY A 403 -6.64 -10.52 17.12
CA GLY A 403 -6.05 -9.49 16.27
C GLY A 403 -6.56 -9.48 14.81
N GLY A 404 -7.46 -10.40 14.43
CA GLY A 404 -8.11 -10.43 13.12
C GLY A 404 -7.26 -10.98 11.96
N GLY A 405 -5.98 -11.28 12.18
CA GLY A 405 -5.08 -11.80 11.15
C GLY A 405 -5.19 -13.32 10.89
N PRO A 406 -4.26 -13.90 10.11
CA PRO A 406 -4.21 -15.33 9.81
C PRO A 406 -3.71 -16.16 11.00
N GLY A 407 -3.58 -17.48 10.80
CA GLY A 407 -3.01 -18.40 11.78
C GLY A 407 -3.92 -18.66 12.97
N ILE A 408 -3.38 -18.60 14.20
CA ILE A 408 -4.16 -18.85 15.42
C ILE A 408 -5.34 -17.89 15.54
N MET A 409 -5.15 -16.61 15.17
CA MET A 409 -6.21 -15.60 15.19
C MET A 409 -7.38 -16.03 14.31
N GLU A 410 -7.10 -16.42 13.06
CA GLU A 410 -8.10 -16.99 12.16
C GLU A 410 -8.74 -18.25 12.74
N ALA A 411 -7.95 -19.17 13.29
CA ALA A 411 -8.45 -20.42 13.83
C ALA A 411 -9.50 -20.19 14.93
N ALA A 412 -9.18 -19.36 15.92
CA ALA A 412 -10.08 -19.03 17.02
C ALA A 412 -11.36 -18.34 16.53
N ASN A 413 -11.23 -17.32 15.66
CA ASN A 413 -12.37 -16.65 15.05
C ASN A 413 -13.25 -17.64 14.26
N ARG A 414 -12.63 -18.53 13.48
CA ARG A 414 -13.31 -19.58 12.71
C ARG A 414 -14.08 -20.52 13.61
N GLY A 415 -13.50 -20.94 14.73
CA GLY A 415 -14.15 -21.80 15.71
C GLY A 415 -15.46 -21.21 16.23
N ALA A 416 -15.40 -19.95 16.67
CA ALA A 416 -16.55 -19.23 17.20
C ALA A 416 -17.60 -18.97 16.12
N PHE A 417 -17.18 -18.49 14.95
CA PHE A 417 -18.06 -18.19 13.84
C PHE A 417 -18.82 -19.42 13.33
N GLU A 418 -18.14 -20.56 13.15
CA GLU A 418 -18.76 -21.82 12.74
C GLU A 418 -19.75 -22.36 13.77
N ALA A 419 -19.62 -21.95 15.03
CA ALA A 419 -20.53 -22.31 16.12
C ALA A 419 -21.70 -21.31 16.29
N GLY A 420 -21.75 -20.25 15.47
CA GLY A 420 -22.76 -19.19 15.57
C GLY A 420 -22.51 -18.18 16.69
N GLY A 421 -21.33 -18.19 17.32
CA GLY A 421 -20.95 -17.22 18.35
C GLY A 421 -20.36 -15.93 17.77
N PRO A 422 -20.32 -14.84 18.56
CA PRO A 422 -19.68 -13.59 18.14
C PRO A 422 -18.17 -13.77 17.97
N SER A 423 -17.65 -13.36 16.82
CA SER A 423 -16.23 -13.45 16.45
C SER A 423 -15.74 -12.06 16.06
N VAL A 424 -14.79 -11.53 16.82
CA VAL A 424 -14.33 -10.14 16.73
C VAL A 424 -12.90 -10.09 16.22
N GLY A 425 -12.62 -9.13 15.34
CA GLY A 425 -11.29 -8.87 14.82
C GLY A 425 -10.85 -7.43 15.06
N TYR A 426 -9.85 -7.25 15.92
CA TYR A 426 -9.18 -5.98 16.14
C TYR A 426 -7.89 -5.94 15.32
N ASN A 427 -7.98 -5.47 14.07
CA ASN A 427 -6.86 -5.41 13.15
C ASN A 427 -6.06 -4.11 13.32
N ILE A 428 -4.84 -4.06 12.78
CA ILE A 428 -4.03 -2.84 12.75
C ILE A 428 -3.50 -2.60 11.35
N ALA A 429 -3.41 -1.33 10.95
CA ALA A 429 -2.74 -0.96 9.72
C ALA A 429 -1.23 -1.27 9.82
N LEU A 430 -0.73 -2.19 9.01
CA LEU A 430 0.70 -2.52 8.89
C LEU A 430 1.21 -2.20 7.47
N PRO A 431 2.49 -1.81 7.31
CA PRO A 431 3.08 -1.54 5.97
C PRO A 431 3.09 -2.74 5.02
N LYS A 432 3.04 -3.96 5.57
CA LYS A 432 2.79 -5.21 4.85
C LYS A 432 1.51 -5.79 5.41
N GLU A 433 0.50 -5.97 4.58
CA GLU A 433 -0.85 -6.18 5.07
C GLU A 433 -1.01 -7.53 5.79
N GLN A 434 -1.71 -7.46 6.93
CA GLN A 434 -2.43 -8.59 7.48
C GLN A 434 -3.91 -8.38 7.13
N GLY A 435 -4.38 -9.04 6.08
CA GLY A 435 -5.80 -9.02 5.73
C GLY A 435 -6.64 -9.62 6.85
N LEU A 436 -7.81 -9.02 7.11
CA LEU A 436 -8.77 -9.56 8.08
C LEU A 436 -9.23 -10.95 7.64
N ASN A 437 -9.18 -11.90 8.56
CA ASN A 437 -9.61 -13.26 8.31
C ASN A 437 -11.14 -13.32 8.03
N PRO A 438 -11.60 -14.28 7.22
CA PRO A 438 -12.97 -14.30 6.70
C PRO A 438 -14.02 -14.80 7.71
N TYR A 439 -13.64 -14.99 8.97
CA TYR A 439 -14.48 -15.54 10.04
C TYR A 439 -14.75 -14.53 11.16
N VAL A 440 -14.47 -13.25 10.94
CA VAL A 440 -14.95 -12.16 11.78
C VAL A 440 -16.43 -11.93 11.46
N THR A 441 -17.25 -11.82 12.51
CA THR A 441 -18.69 -11.56 12.39
C THR A 441 -18.91 -10.19 11.73
N PRO A 442 -19.83 -10.09 10.74
CA PRO A 442 -20.19 -8.81 10.16
C PRO A 442 -20.53 -7.76 11.22
N GLY A 443 -19.95 -6.56 11.12
CA GLY A 443 -20.15 -5.49 12.10
C GLY A 443 -19.21 -5.54 13.31
N LEU A 444 -18.42 -6.61 13.47
CA LEU A 444 -17.46 -6.79 14.57
C LEU A 444 -15.99 -6.81 14.09
N SER A 445 -15.72 -6.09 13.01
CA SER A 445 -14.38 -5.86 12.48
C SER A 445 -13.97 -4.42 12.76
N PHE A 446 -12.81 -4.23 13.36
CA PHE A 446 -12.28 -2.91 13.72
C PHE A 446 -10.85 -2.78 13.22
N GLU A 447 -10.52 -1.63 12.65
CA GLU A 447 -9.18 -1.30 12.17
C GLU A 447 -8.66 -0.11 12.98
N PHE A 448 -7.50 -0.31 13.62
CA PHE A 448 -6.85 0.70 14.44
C PHE A 448 -5.67 1.32 13.69
N GLY A 449 -5.49 2.63 13.82
CA GLY A 449 -4.29 3.35 13.37
C GLY A 449 -3.17 3.36 14.41
N ASN A 450 -3.50 3.09 15.68
CA ASN A 450 -2.56 3.14 16.80
C ASN A 450 -2.46 1.79 17.54
N PHE A 451 -1.23 1.34 17.82
CA PHE A 451 -0.98 0.09 18.55
C PHE A 451 -1.52 0.12 19.98
N SER A 452 -1.41 1.25 20.68
CA SER A 452 -1.80 1.39 22.08
C SER A 452 -3.32 1.30 22.25
N THR A 453 -4.10 1.96 21.39
CA THR A 453 -5.58 1.87 21.44
C THR A 453 -6.06 0.48 21.09
N ARG A 454 -5.43 -0.19 20.11
CA ARG A 454 -5.72 -1.59 19.78
C ARG A 454 -5.45 -2.52 20.97
N LYS A 455 -4.27 -2.41 21.58
CA LYS A 455 -3.87 -3.18 22.77
C LYS A 455 -4.86 -3.01 23.91
N MET A 456 -5.24 -1.77 24.18
CA MET A 456 -6.27 -1.46 25.18
C MET A 456 -7.60 -2.17 24.84
N ASN A 457 -8.06 -2.08 23.59
CA ASN A 457 -9.31 -2.72 23.18
C ASN A 457 -9.26 -4.25 23.24
N LEU A 458 -8.14 -4.89 22.86
CA LEU A 458 -7.91 -6.33 23.00
C LEU A 458 -8.07 -6.83 24.44
N ARG A 459 -7.84 -5.97 25.43
CA ARG A 459 -8.02 -6.27 26.86
C ARG A 459 -9.35 -5.81 27.42
N HIS A 460 -10.03 -4.88 26.76
CA HIS A 460 -11.26 -4.30 27.26
C HIS A 460 -12.41 -5.32 27.24
N GLY A 461 -13.11 -5.45 28.37
CA GLY A 461 -14.19 -6.42 28.55
C GLY A 461 -13.74 -7.90 28.56
N ALA A 462 -12.43 -8.17 28.66
CA ALA A 462 -11.90 -9.53 28.63
C ALA A 462 -12.16 -10.27 29.94
N ALA A 463 -12.97 -11.32 29.84
CA ALA A 463 -13.27 -12.28 30.89
C ALA A 463 -12.22 -13.41 30.97
N ALA A 464 -11.39 -13.58 29.94
CA ALA A 464 -10.25 -14.49 29.93
C ALA A 464 -9.27 -14.17 28.80
N TYR A 465 -8.01 -14.58 28.97
CA TYR A 465 -6.97 -14.51 27.95
C TYR A 465 -6.40 -15.90 27.66
N VAL A 466 -6.31 -16.27 26.38
CA VAL A 466 -5.74 -17.55 25.95
C VAL A 466 -4.62 -17.33 24.96
N PHE A 467 -3.42 -17.81 25.30
CA PHE A 467 -2.20 -17.66 24.51
C PHE A 467 -1.78 -19.02 23.95
N PHE A 468 -1.92 -19.17 22.64
CA PHE A 468 -1.31 -20.26 21.90
C PHE A 468 0.15 -19.91 21.53
N PRO A 469 0.94 -20.89 21.08
CA PRO A 469 2.29 -20.64 20.59
C PRO A 469 2.37 -19.51 19.55
N GLY A 470 3.25 -18.54 19.79
CA GLY A 470 3.34 -17.33 18.99
C GLY A 470 4.61 -16.50 19.22
N GLY A 471 4.99 -15.71 18.22
CA GLY A 471 6.22 -14.91 18.24
C GLY A 471 6.13 -13.63 19.06
N PHE A 472 6.89 -12.60 18.66
CA PHE A 472 7.02 -11.36 19.44
C PHE A 472 5.71 -10.66 19.77
N GLY A 473 4.75 -10.60 18.83
CA GLY A 473 3.46 -9.98 19.12
C GLY A 473 2.66 -10.72 20.20
N THR A 474 2.77 -12.04 20.28
CA THR A 474 2.14 -12.84 21.34
C THR A 474 2.84 -12.63 22.69
N MET A 475 4.17 -12.51 22.68
CA MET A 475 4.96 -12.26 23.89
C MET A 475 4.70 -10.85 24.45
N ASP A 476 4.63 -9.85 23.58
CA ASP A 476 4.31 -8.47 23.93
C ASP A 476 2.98 -8.40 24.72
N GLU A 477 1.92 -8.98 24.16
CA GLU A 477 0.60 -9.02 24.80
C GLU A 477 0.59 -9.86 26.09
N LEU A 478 1.34 -10.96 26.13
CA LEU A 478 1.44 -11.81 27.32
C LEU A 478 2.10 -11.07 28.49
N PHE A 479 3.31 -10.55 28.29
CA PHE A 479 4.05 -9.89 29.36
C PHE A 479 3.39 -8.58 29.80
N GLU A 480 2.77 -7.84 28.89
CA GLU A 480 1.97 -6.67 29.25
C GLU A 480 0.78 -7.09 30.14
N THR A 481 0.04 -8.14 29.77
CA THR A 481 -1.10 -8.62 30.56
C THR A 481 -0.68 -9.15 31.93
N LEU A 482 0.40 -9.94 32.00
CA LEU A 482 0.94 -10.46 33.26
C LEU A 482 1.37 -9.32 34.18
N THR A 483 2.07 -8.31 33.66
CA THR A 483 2.52 -7.14 34.43
C THR A 483 1.33 -6.35 34.96
N LEU A 484 0.31 -6.11 34.13
CA LEU A 484 -0.90 -5.39 34.54
C LEU A 484 -1.70 -6.15 35.61
N MET A 485 -1.76 -7.48 35.56
CA MET A 485 -2.38 -8.28 36.62
C MET A 485 -1.56 -8.32 37.90
N GLN A 486 -0.24 -8.50 37.78
CA GLN A 486 0.69 -8.51 38.92
C GLN A 486 0.61 -7.20 39.70
N THR A 487 0.53 -6.07 38.99
CA THR A 487 0.44 -4.72 39.56
C THR A 487 -0.98 -4.28 39.93
N GLY A 488 -1.99 -5.14 39.72
CA GLY A 488 -3.39 -4.85 40.04
C GLY A 488 -4.03 -3.75 39.19
N LYS A 489 -3.48 -3.44 38.02
CA LYS A 489 -4.02 -2.43 37.09
C LYS A 489 -5.19 -2.95 36.26
N ILE A 490 -5.32 -4.27 36.14
CA ILE A 490 -6.50 -4.95 35.59
C ILE A 490 -6.99 -6.03 36.55
N ALA A 491 -8.26 -6.41 36.43
CA ALA A 491 -8.84 -7.49 37.21
C ALA A 491 -8.14 -8.83 36.92
N ARG A 492 -8.06 -9.70 37.94
CA ARG A 492 -7.52 -11.05 37.79
C ARG A 492 -8.52 -11.96 37.08
N VAL A 493 -8.36 -12.12 35.77
CA VAL A 493 -9.14 -13.10 34.98
C VAL A 493 -8.28 -14.30 34.60
N PRO A 494 -8.88 -15.45 34.21
CA PRO A 494 -8.14 -16.59 33.71
C PRO A 494 -7.15 -16.23 32.60
N ILE A 495 -5.88 -16.59 32.79
CA ILE A 495 -4.88 -16.62 31.73
C ILE A 495 -4.50 -18.07 31.46
N VAL A 496 -4.66 -18.51 30.22
CA VAL A 496 -4.31 -19.87 29.77
C VAL A 496 -3.18 -19.82 28.76
N LEU A 497 -2.13 -20.60 29.00
CA LEU A 497 -1.02 -20.80 28.09
C LEU A 497 -1.11 -22.21 27.49
N VAL A 498 -1.37 -22.30 26.18
CA VAL A 498 -1.56 -23.60 25.52
C VAL A 498 -0.23 -24.17 25.02
N GLY A 499 0.05 -25.45 25.34
CA GLY A 499 1.23 -26.19 24.88
C GLY A 499 2.47 -25.97 25.74
N GLU A 500 2.42 -26.32 27.03
CA GLU A 500 3.45 -26.06 28.02
C GLU A 500 4.81 -26.64 27.61
N LYS A 501 4.88 -27.96 27.51
CA LYS A 501 6.13 -28.70 27.25
C LYS A 501 6.62 -28.49 25.82
N ALA A 502 5.67 -28.34 24.90
CA ALA A 502 5.96 -28.21 23.49
C ALA A 502 6.51 -26.82 23.14
N TYR A 503 6.11 -25.77 23.88
CA TYR A 503 6.42 -24.39 23.54
C TYR A 503 6.91 -23.55 24.74
N TRP A 504 6.05 -23.31 25.74
CA TRP A 504 6.30 -22.29 26.77
C TRP A 504 7.51 -22.57 27.65
N GLN A 505 7.73 -23.83 28.06
CA GLN A 505 8.91 -24.21 28.83
C GLN A 505 10.21 -24.04 28.02
N LYS A 506 10.16 -24.25 26.70
CA LYS A 506 11.34 -24.14 25.83
C LYS A 506 11.69 -22.70 25.48
N VAL A 507 10.69 -21.83 25.35
CA VAL A 507 10.87 -20.46 24.85
C VAL A 507 11.03 -19.44 25.98
N VAL A 508 10.30 -19.60 27.08
CA VAL A 508 10.28 -18.59 28.16
C VAL A 508 10.81 -19.16 29.48
N GLY A 509 10.42 -20.38 29.86
CA GLY A 509 10.90 -21.01 31.09
C GLY A 509 10.55 -20.20 32.35
N PHE A 510 9.27 -19.89 32.57
CA PHE A 510 8.79 -18.96 33.61
C PHE A 510 9.35 -19.19 35.02
N GLN A 511 9.60 -20.44 35.43
CA GLN A 511 10.18 -20.77 36.73
C GLN A 511 11.52 -20.06 36.97
N ALA A 512 12.33 -19.87 35.92
CA ALA A 512 13.63 -19.22 36.03
C ALA A 512 13.53 -17.77 36.53
N PHE A 513 12.43 -17.05 36.22
CA PHE A 513 12.22 -15.70 36.74
C PHE A 513 12.06 -15.70 38.26
N ALA A 514 11.36 -16.69 38.81
CA ALA A 514 11.14 -16.80 40.24
C ALA A 514 12.41 -17.31 40.96
N ASP A 515 13.11 -18.27 40.37
CA ASP A 515 14.35 -18.83 40.92
C ASP A 515 15.48 -17.77 40.97
N MET A 516 15.50 -16.86 40.00
CA MET A 516 16.43 -15.71 39.97
C MET A 516 15.96 -14.52 40.82
N GLY A 517 14.80 -14.60 41.47
CA GLY A 517 14.25 -13.53 42.31
C GLY A 517 13.75 -12.30 41.53
N LEU A 518 13.45 -12.44 40.23
CA LEU A 518 12.92 -11.36 39.39
C LEU A 518 11.39 -11.20 39.53
N ILE A 519 10.70 -12.27 39.95
CA ILE A 519 9.28 -12.27 40.33
C ILE A 519 9.10 -13.13 41.60
N ALA A 520 7.95 -13.00 42.27
CA ALA A 520 7.63 -13.89 43.39
C ALA A 520 7.17 -15.27 42.90
N GLN A 521 7.39 -16.34 43.69
CA GLN A 521 6.85 -17.67 43.37
C GLN A 521 5.32 -17.67 43.20
N ALA A 522 4.61 -16.81 43.95
CA ALA A 522 3.17 -16.66 43.83
C ALA A 522 2.72 -16.06 42.48
N ASP A 523 3.58 -15.32 41.77
CA ASP A 523 3.25 -14.72 40.48
C ASP A 523 3.11 -15.78 39.37
N LEU A 524 3.73 -16.96 39.54
CA LEU A 524 3.52 -18.11 38.67
C LEU A 524 2.08 -18.65 38.75
N GLY A 525 1.31 -18.27 39.77
CA GLY A 525 -0.11 -18.58 39.90
C GLY A 525 -1.04 -17.67 39.09
N ILE A 526 -0.52 -16.65 38.40
CA ILE A 526 -1.32 -15.72 37.57
C ILE A 526 -1.89 -16.42 36.33
N PHE A 527 -1.21 -17.43 35.81
CA PHE A 527 -1.63 -18.17 34.62
C PHE A 527 -1.65 -19.68 34.87
N ARG A 528 -2.33 -20.42 33.99
CA ARG A 528 -2.28 -21.89 33.96
C ARG A 528 -1.95 -22.41 32.57
N PHE A 529 -1.35 -23.59 32.54
CA PHE A 529 -1.10 -24.30 31.30
C PHE A 529 -2.28 -25.20 30.92
N ALA A 530 -2.48 -25.38 29.62
CA ALA A 530 -3.38 -26.37 29.06
C ALA A 530 -2.77 -27.04 27.82
N GLU A 531 -3.05 -28.32 27.60
CA GLU A 531 -2.58 -29.05 26.41
C GLU A 531 -3.66 -29.21 25.34
N THR A 532 -4.93 -28.98 25.71
CA THR A 532 -6.09 -29.15 24.82
C THR A 532 -7.07 -27.98 24.97
N ALA A 533 -7.87 -27.78 23.93
CA ALA A 533 -8.96 -26.81 23.93
C ALA A 533 -9.98 -27.05 25.05
N GLU A 534 -10.31 -28.32 25.32
CA GLU A 534 -11.19 -28.71 26.43
C GLU A 534 -10.62 -28.26 27.77
N ALA A 535 -9.38 -28.64 28.11
CA ALA A 535 -8.77 -28.26 29.38
C ALA A 535 -8.66 -26.73 29.53
N ALA A 536 -8.38 -26.02 28.44
CA ALA A 536 -8.37 -24.56 28.44
C ALA A 536 -9.77 -23.98 28.72
N TRP A 537 -10.82 -24.52 28.08
CA TRP A 537 -12.19 -24.05 28.26
C TRP A 537 -12.76 -24.42 29.62
N ASP A 538 -12.48 -25.61 30.13
CA ASP A 538 -12.93 -26.06 31.45
C ASP A 538 -12.41 -25.10 32.53
N PHE A 539 -11.11 -24.77 32.50
CA PHE A 539 -10.54 -23.80 33.43
C PHE A 539 -11.17 -22.40 33.32
N VAL A 540 -11.39 -21.91 32.09
CA VAL A 540 -12.04 -20.61 31.86
C VAL A 540 -13.46 -20.62 32.42
N SER A 541 -14.26 -21.61 32.06
CA SER A 541 -15.68 -21.69 32.41
C SER A 541 -15.92 -21.94 33.90
N GLU A 542 -15.10 -22.79 34.55
CA GLU A 542 -15.12 -23.01 35.99
C GLU A 542 -14.80 -21.72 36.74
N THR A 543 -13.77 -20.98 36.32
CA THR A 543 -13.39 -19.73 36.99
C THR A 543 -14.47 -18.66 36.84
N LEU A 544 -15.09 -18.56 35.66
CA LEU A 544 -16.20 -17.63 35.42
C LEU A 544 -17.45 -17.98 36.23
N THR A 545 -17.68 -19.27 36.52
CA THR A 545 -18.82 -19.74 37.32
C THR A 545 -18.57 -19.57 38.82
N ALA A 546 -17.34 -19.81 39.27
CA ALA A 546 -16.94 -19.66 40.67
C ALA A 546 -16.83 -18.19 41.11
N ALA A 547 -16.73 -17.26 40.17
CA ALA A 547 -16.66 -15.84 40.45
C ALA A 547 -18.02 -15.27 40.91
N SER A 548 -18.05 -14.68 42.12
CA SER A 548 -19.24 -14.07 42.74
C SER A 548 -19.94 -13.02 41.84
N PRO A 549 -21.22 -12.66 42.10
CA PRO A 549 -21.97 -11.66 41.32
C PRO A 549 -21.29 -10.29 41.18
N SER A 550 -20.39 -9.92 42.09
CA SER A 550 -19.55 -8.72 42.00
C SER A 550 -18.52 -8.76 40.86
N PHE A 551 -18.09 -9.95 40.44
CA PHE A 551 -17.24 -10.17 39.28
C PHE A 551 -17.98 -9.94 37.96
N GLN A 552 -19.29 -10.23 37.96
CA GLN A 552 -20.17 -10.06 36.81
C GLN A 552 -20.46 -8.60 36.46
N THR A 553 -20.29 -7.68 37.41
CA THR A 553 -20.59 -6.23 37.25
C THR A 553 -19.40 -5.42 36.76
N VAL A 554 -18.16 -5.91 36.93
CA VAL A 554 -16.93 -5.12 36.72
C VAL A 554 -16.34 -5.27 35.31
N GLN A 555 -16.80 -6.24 34.52
CA GLN A 555 -16.25 -6.50 33.18
C GLN A 555 -17.28 -6.58 32.05
N SER A 556 -18.58 -6.43 32.33
CA SER A 556 -19.54 -6.14 31.28
C SER A 556 -19.28 -4.74 30.76
N PHE A 557 -19.19 -4.60 29.44
CA PHE A 557 -19.07 -3.32 28.75
C PHE A 557 -20.04 -2.26 29.27
#